data_AF-A0A1Y2F534-F1
#
_entry.id   AF-A0A1Y2F534-F1
#
_cell.length_a   1.000
_cell.length_b   1.000
_cell.length_c   1.000
_cell.angle_alpha   90.00
_cell.angle_beta   90.00
_cell.angle_gamma   90.00
#
_symmetry.space_group_name_H-M   'P 1'
#
loop_
_entity.id
_entity.type
_entity.pdbx_description
1 polymer ?
#
loop_
_entity_poly.entity_id
_entity_poly.type
_entity_poly.pdbx_seq_one_letter_code
_entity_poly.pdbx_strand_id
1 'polypeptide(L)'
;MHTLAQPITIIWSKTLNTTAGRALYRKSSNIAEIELSSKVIDCQARLEATLAHELCHLLTWIVSVDFTHPHGKAFKKHAAVTKSRMGITVSVKHDYEIDYKYQWSCIEPECGKIFGRHSKSIDPSKVCCGACRGKLIQVKPKPRLHTTSLETPARSTDGLSKYKIFLRDNMDSVKASHPGLKYADLVKIIAAQYQASKQTSETLKLPDIAALSLS
;
A
#
# COMPACT_ATOMS: atom_id res chain seq x y z
N MET A 1 -38.46 -21.55 -12.89
CA MET A 1 -37.02 -21.65 -12.57
C MET A 1 -36.40 -20.27 -12.68
N HIS A 2 -35.71 -19.79 -11.65
CA HIS A 2 -35.01 -18.50 -11.69
C HIS A 2 -33.68 -18.68 -12.42
N THR A 3 -33.74 -18.79 -13.75
CA THR A 3 -32.55 -18.99 -14.58
C THR A 3 -31.99 -17.62 -14.98
N LEU A 4 -30.71 -17.38 -14.69
CA LEU A 4 -30.00 -16.19 -15.17
C LEU A 4 -29.76 -16.29 -16.69
N ALA A 5 -29.58 -15.15 -17.36
CA ALA A 5 -29.25 -15.13 -18.79
C ALA A 5 -27.90 -15.78 -19.11
N GLN A 6 -27.01 -15.83 -18.12
CA GLN A 6 -25.69 -16.44 -18.18
C GLN A 6 -25.26 -16.91 -16.76
N PRO A 7 -24.23 -17.75 -16.64
CA PRO A 7 -23.62 -18.05 -15.34
C PRO A 7 -23.17 -16.79 -14.59
N ILE A 8 -23.13 -16.87 -13.26
CA ILE A 8 -22.62 -15.79 -12.42
C ILE A 8 -21.14 -15.55 -12.77
N THR A 9 -20.81 -14.31 -13.15
CA THR A 9 -19.43 -13.95 -13.47
C THR A 9 -18.69 -13.51 -12.21
N ILE A 10 -17.49 -14.06 -11.99
CA ILE A 10 -16.58 -13.62 -10.93
C ILE A 10 -15.52 -12.70 -11.51
N ILE A 11 -15.35 -11.51 -10.94
CA ILE A 11 -14.44 -10.47 -11.44
C ILE A 11 -13.45 -10.10 -10.33
N TRP A 12 -12.14 -10.20 -10.61
CA TRP A 12 -11.11 -9.73 -9.69
C TRP A 12 -10.79 -8.25 -9.96
N SER A 13 -10.89 -7.45 -8.91
CA SER A 13 -10.71 -6.00 -8.96
C SER A 13 -9.45 -5.54 -8.23
N LYS A 14 -8.71 -4.63 -8.88
CA LYS A 14 -7.54 -3.94 -8.29
C LYS A 14 -7.92 -2.59 -7.66
N THR A 15 -9.16 -2.14 -7.89
CA THR A 15 -9.67 -0.81 -7.51
C THR A 15 -10.72 -0.86 -6.40
N LEU A 16 -11.34 -2.03 -6.15
CA LEU A 16 -12.18 -2.27 -4.98
C LEU A 16 -11.30 -2.34 -3.72
N ASN A 17 -11.15 -1.21 -3.01
CA ASN A 17 -10.17 -1.06 -1.92
C ASN A 17 -10.79 -0.82 -0.54
N THR A 18 -12.13 -0.74 -0.47
CA THR A 18 -12.87 -0.42 0.76
C THR A 18 -13.72 -1.59 1.25
N THR A 19 -13.99 -2.57 0.39
CA THR A 19 -14.69 -3.82 0.71
C THR A 19 -13.95 -4.99 0.08
N ALA A 20 -14.17 -6.20 0.61
CA ALA A 20 -13.59 -7.43 0.08
C ALA A 20 -14.35 -7.91 -1.16
N GLY A 21 -15.66 -7.67 -1.23
CA GLY A 21 -16.50 -8.03 -2.35
C GLY A 21 -17.63 -7.04 -2.59
N ARG A 22 -18.32 -7.24 -3.71
CA ARG A 22 -19.60 -6.62 -4.04
C ARG A 22 -20.36 -7.46 -5.07
N ALA A 23 -21.59 -7.80 -4.77
CA ALA A 23 -22.54 -8.38 -5.71
C ALA A 23 -23.21 -7.29 -6.57
N LEU A 24 -23.36 -7.57 -7.87
CA LEU A 24 -24.14 -6.76 -8.80
C LEU A 24 -25.17 -7.64 -9.50
N TYR A 25 -26.40 -7.16 -9.59
CA TYR A 25 -27.45 -7.82 -10.35
C TYR A 25 -28.20 -6.80 -11.22
N ARG A 26 -28.15 -7.02 -12.54
CA ARG A 26 -28.82 -6.19 -13.54
C ARG A 26 -30.13 -6.87 -13.95
N LYS A 27 -31.25 -6.41 -13.39
CA LYS A 27 -32.58 -7.00 -13.63
C LYS A 27 -33.01 -6.98 -15.10
N SER A 28 -32.68 -5.91 -15.84
CA SER A 28 -33.06 -5.75 -17.25
C SER A 28 -32.44 -6.79 -18.17
N SER A 29 -31.16 -7.12 -17.93
CA SER A 29 -30.44 -8.13 -18.71
C SER A 29 -30.38 -9.50 -18.02
N ASN A 30 -30.91 -9.61 -16.79
CA ASN A 30 -30.87 -10.81 -15.97
C ASN A 30 -29.43 -11.38 -15.81
N ILE A 31 -28.47 -10.48 -15.60
CA ILE A 31 -27.03 -10.80 -15.42
C ILE A 31 -26.64 -10.55 -13.96
N ALA A 32 -25.90 -11.49 -13.38
CA ALA A 32 -25.36 -11.40 -12.03
C ALA A 32 -23.82 -11.49 -12.04
N GLU A 33 -23.18 -10.66 -11.24
CA GLU A 33 -21.72 -10.57 -11.13
C GLU A 33 -21.33 -10.46 -9.65
N ILE A 34 -20.18 -11.03 -9.30
CA ILE A 34 -19.52 -10.81 -8.02
C ILE A 34 -18.14 -10.25 -8.30
N GLU A 35 -17.92 -9.00 -7.85
CA GLU A 35 -16.61 -8.36 -7.87
C GLU A 35 -15.89 -8.67 -6.55
N LEU A 36 -14.65 -9.15 -6.63
CA LEU A 36 -13.79 -9.50 -5.49
C LEU A 36 -12.53 -8.65 -5.49
N SER A 37 -12.13 -8.15 -4.32
CA SER A 37 -10.94 -7.33 -4.16
C SER A 37 -9.67 -8.18 -4.06
N SER A 38 -8.77 -8.01 -5.01
CA SER A 38 -7.43 -8.62 -4.99
C SER A 38 -6.50 -8.08 -3.89
N LYS A 39 -6.86 -6.96 -3.24
CA LYS A 39 -6.03 -6.31 -2.21
C LYS A 39 -6.58 -6.48 -0.79
N VAL A 40 -7.89 -6.70 -0.66
CA VAL A 40 -8.55 -6.89 0.63
C VAL A 40 -8.66 -8.38 0.95
N ILE A 41 -8.87 -9.24 -0.04
CA ILE A 41 -8.85 -10.69 0.16
C ILE A 41 -7.39 -11.16 0.21
N ASP A 42 -6.94 -11.51 1.41
CA ASP A 42 -5.55 -11.87 1.72
C ASP A 42 -5.38 -13.32 2.19
N CYS A 43 -6.48 -14.03 2.46
CA CYS A 43 -6.47 -15.43 2.87
C CYS A 43 -7.71 -16.20 2.38
N GLN A 44 -7.60 -17.54 2.37
CA GLN A 44 -8.65 -18.45 1.92
C GLN A 44 -9.96 -18.27 2.71
N ALA A 45 -9.89 -18.18 4.04
CA ALA A 45 -11.07 -18.00 4.88
C ALA A 45 -11.82 -16.70 4.55
N ARG A 46 -11.09 -15.61 4.28
CA ARG A 46 -11.69 -14.33 3.86
C ARG A 46 -12.32 -14.44 2.48
N LEU A 47 -11.69 -15.14 1.54
CA LEU A 47 -12.27 -15.41 0.23
C LEU A 47 -13.61 -16.15 0.34
N GLU A 48 -13.64 -17.27 1.08
CA GLU A 48 -14.82 -18.10 1.27
C GLU A 48 -15.97 -17.32 1.93
N ALA A 49 -15.68 -16.62 3.03
CA ALA A 49 -16.67 -15.81 3.73
C ALA A 49 -17.23 -14.67 2.85
N THR A 50 -16.35 -13.97 2.12
CA THR A 50 -16.75 -12.87 1.22
C THR A 50 -17.60 -13.40 0.08
N LEU A 51 -17.15 -14.44 -0.62
CA LEU A 51 -17.88 -15.02 -1.75
C LEU A 51 -19.26 -15.54 -1.32
N ALA A 52 -19.34 -16.21 -0.16
CA ALA A 52 -20.59 -16.66 0.41
C ALA A 52 -21.54 -15.50 0.74
N HIS A 53 -21.01 -14.40 1.30
CA HIS A 53 -21.79 -13.18 1.59
C HIS A 53 -22.38 -12.57 0.32
N GLU A 54 -21.55 -12.37 -0.71
CA GLU A 54 -22.00 -11.78 -1.99
C GLU A 54 -22.99 -12.70 -2.71
N LEU A 55 -22.82 -14.03 -2.61
CA LEU A 55 -23.79 -14.98 -3.15
C LEU A 55 -25.13 -14.90 -2.41
N CYS A 56 -25.14 -14.72 -1.09
CA CYS A 56 -26.38 -14.51 -0.33
C CYS A 56 -27.12 -13.23 -0.76
N HIS A 57 -26.40 -12.17 -1.16
CA HIS A 57 -27.03 -11.00 -1.78
C HIS A 57 -27.71 -11.36 -3.10
N LEU A 58 -27.02 -12.05 -4.01
CA LEU A 58 -27.59 -12.50 -5.28
C LEU A 58 -28.84 -13.37 -5.08
N LEU A 59 -28.79 -14.34 -4.17
CA LEU A 59 -29.93 -15.21 -3.86
C LEU A 59 -31.12 -14.41 -3.29
N THR A 60 -30.86 -13.40 -2.46
CA THR A 60 -31.88 -12.51 -1.91
C THR A 60 -32.60 -11.75 -3.02
N TRP A 61 -31.87 -11.22 -3.99
CA TRP A 61 -32.45 -10.48 -5.12
C TRP A 61 -33.15 -11.38 -6.14
N ILE A 62 -32.53 -12.51 -6.51
CA ILE A 62 -32.97 -13.34 -7.64
C ILE A 62 -34.04 -14.35 -7.22
N VAL A 63 -33.84 -15.01 -6.07
CA VAL A 63 -34.72 -16.11 -5.62
C VAL A 63 -35.79 -15.57 -4.68
N SER A 64 -35.43 -14.70 -3.74
CA SER A 64 -36.39 -14.14 -2.78
C SER A 64 -37.06 -12.86 -3.27
N VAL A 65 -36.59 -12.28 -4.39
CA VAL A 65 -37.16 -11.08 -5.01
C VAL A 65 -37.23 -9.91 -4.01
N ASP A 66 -36.27 -9.83 -3.08
CA ASP A 66 -36.19 -8.79 -2.05
C ASP A 66 -35.02 -7.84 -2.35
N PHE A 67 -35.34 -6.65 -2.84
CA PHE A 67 -34.35 -5.62 -3.22
C PHE A 67 -34.22 -4.49 -2.18
N THR A 68 -35.08 -4.50 -1.17
CA THR A 68 -35.22 -3.38 -0.21
C THR A 68 -34.50 -3.65 1.10
N HIS A 69 -34.28 -4.93 1.45
CA HIS A 69 -33.61 -5.30 2.69
C HIS A 69 -32.36 -6.15 2.43
N PRO A 70 -31.20 -5.52 2.13
CA PRO A 70 -29.98 -6.23 1.74
C PRO A 70 -29.55 -7.34 2.71
N HIS A 71 -29.76 -7.15 4.02
CA HIS A 71 -29.46 -8.11 5.09
C HIS A 71 -30.70 -8.49 5.92
N GLY A 72 -31.88 -8.45 5.28
CA GLY A 72 -33.18 -8.73 5.88
C GLY A 72 -33.43 -10.22 6.17
N LYS A 73 -34.71 -10.57 6.38
CA LYS A 73 -35.12 -11.97 6.67
C LYS A 73 -34.69 -12.93 5.56
N ALA A 74 -34.82 -12.52 4.29
CA ALA A 74 -34.43 -13.32 3.13
C ALA A 74 -32.92 -13.61 3.12
N PHE A 75 -32.08 -12.58 3.31
CA PHE A 75 -30.62 -12.77 3.41
C PHE A 75 -30.24 -13.72 4.53
N LYS A 76 -30.81 -13.53 5.74
CA LYS A 76 -30.52 -14.39 6.90
C LYS A 76 -30.92 -15.84 6.65
N LYS A 77 -32.02 -16.07 5.92
CA LYS A 77 -32.44 -17.41 5.50
C LYS A 77 -31.40 -18.04 4.57
N HIS A 78 -30.93 -17.33 3.55
CA HIS A 78 -29.90 -17.83 2.64
C HIS A 78 -28.57 -18.06 3.37
N ALA A 79 -28.17 -17.16 4.26
CA ALA A 79 -26.98 -17.33 5.11
C ALA A 79 -27.05 -18.59 5.98
N ALA A 80 -28.21 -18.90 6.57
CA ALA A 80 -28.41 -20.11 7.34
C ALA A 80 -28.30 -21.39 6.49
N VAL A 81 -28.82 -21.37 5.26
CA VAL A 81 -28.69 -22.46 4.29
C VAL A 81 -27.24 -22.64 3.84
N THR A 82 -26.52 -21.55 3.58
CA THR A 82 -25.09 -21.60 3.24
C THR A 82 -24.29 -22.23 4.38
N LYS A 83 -24.56 -21.85 5.62
CA LYS A 83 -23.91 -22.45 6.79
C LYS A 83 -24.19 -23.94 6.91
N SER A 84 -25.44 -24.37 6.74
CA SER A 84 -25.79 -25.79 6.88
C SER A 84 -25.23 -26.67 5.76
N ARG A 85 -25.11 -26.14 4.54
CA ARG A 85 -24.64 -26.91 3.38
C ARG A 85 -23.13 -26.86 3.16
N MET A 86 -22.50 -25.73 3.50
CA MET A 86 -21.09 -25.47 3.17
C MET A 86 -20.21 -25.30 4.42
N GLY A 87 -20.79 -25.26 5.62
CA GLY A 87 -20.04 -24.97 6.85
C GLY A 87 -19.55 -23.53 6.99
N ILE A 88 -19.85 -22.65 6.01
CA ILE A 88 -19.39 -21.26 6.00
C ILE A 88 -20.39 -20.38 6.74
N THR A 89 -19.92 -19.71 7.80
CA THR A 89 -20.74 -18.74 8.53
C THR A 89 -20.70 -17.39 7.82
N VAL A 90 -21.87 -16.92 7.37
CA VAL A 90 -22.02 -15.61 6.70
C VAL A 90 -22.46 -14.56 7.71
N SER A 91 -21.61 -13.57 7.96
CA SER A 91 -21.96 -12.39 8.76
C SER A 91 -22.83 -11.42 7.95
N VAL A 92 -23.66 -10.63 8.64
CA VAL A 92 -24.44 -9.53 8.02
C VAL A 92 -23.63 -8.24 7.87
N LYS A 93 -22.46 -8.17 8.51
CA LYS A 93 -21.52 -7.05 8.39
C LYS A 93 -20.17 -7.58 7.91
N HIS A 94 -19.45 -6.76 7.17
CA HIS A 94 -18.03 -6.98 6.93
C HIS A 94 -17.28 -6.66 8.23
N ASP A 95 -16.83 -7.69 8.97
CA ASP A 95 -16.20 -7.58 10.28
C ASP A 95 -14.68 -7.83 10.26
N TYR A 96 -14.04 -7.65 9.10
CA TYR A 96 -12.59 -7.80 8.95
C TYR A 96 -11.84 -6.48 9.02
N GLU A 97 -10.64 -6.53 9.60
CA GLU A 97 -9.67 -5.44 9.51
C GLU A 97 -8.94 -5.52 8.15
N ILE A 98 -8.96 -4.42 7.41
CA ILE A 98 -8.21 -4.28 6.16
C ILE A 98 -6.79 -3.83 6.51
N ASP A 99 -5.79 -4.69 6.22
CA ASP A 99 -4.40 -4.28 6.40
C ASP A 99 -3.95 -3.31 5.30
N TYR A 100 -4.00 -2.01 5.64
CA TYR A 100 -3.52 -0.97 4.76
C TYR A 100 -2.00 -0.82 4.84
N LYS A 101 -1.32 -0.93 3.70
CA LYS A 101 0.13 -0.70 3.58
C LYS A 101 0.54 0.72 4.01
N TYR A 102 -0.31 1.70 3.75
CA TYR A 102 -0.10 3.08 4.15
C TYR A 102 -1.27 3.61 4.96
N GLN A 103 -1.00 4.38 6.01
CA GLN A 103 -2.02 5.01 6.83
C GLN A 103 -1.60 6.43 7.18
N TRP A 104 -2.58 7.33 7.27
CA TRP A 104 -2.41 8.70 7.75
C TRP A 104 -3.41 9.01 8.86
N SER A 105 -2.99 9.75 9.87
CA SER A 105 -3.86 10.27 10.94
C SER A 105 -4.08 11.76 10.75
N CYS A 106 -5.30 12.22 10.98
CA CYS A 106 -5.52 13.64 11.24
C CYS A 106 -4.86 14.02 12.58
N ILE A 107 -4.21 15.18 12.62
CA ILE A 107 -3.52 15.66 13.82
C ILE A 107 -4.43 16.46 14.76
N GLU A 108 -5.62 16.85 14.31
CA GLU A 108 -6.56 17.59 15.15
C GLU A 108 -7.03 16.69 16.30
N PRO A 109 -6.84 17.11 17.57
CA PRO A 109 -7.15 16.29 18.75
C PRO A 109 -8.59 15.76 18.76
N GLU A 110 -9.54 16.62 18.38
CA GLU A 110 -10.97 16.28 18.33
C GLU A 110 -11.37 15.46 17.09
N CYS A 111 -10.44 15.25 16.14
CA CYS A 111 -10.73 14.48 14.92
C CYS A 111 -10.12 13.07 14.94
N GLY A 112 -8.79 12.98 15.10
CA GLY A 112 -8.06 11.69 15.15
C GLY A 112 -8.28 10.70 14.00
N LYS A 113 -8.95 11.11 12.90
CA LYS A 113 -9.41 10.18 11.87
C LYS A 113 -8.24 9.51 11.14
N ILE A 114 -8.31 8.19 11.01
CA ILE A 114 -7.32 7.38 10.27
C ILE A 114 -7.79 7.12 8.84
N PHE A 115 -6.87 7.30 7.89
CA PHE A 115 -7.06 7.09 6.47
C PHE A 115 -6.10 6.01 5.98
N GLY A 116 -6.62 4.81 5.71
CA GLY A 116 -5.84 3.70 5.15
C GLY A 116 -5.83 3.67 3.63
N ARG A 117 -4.68 3.34 3.00
CA ARG A 117 -4.51 3.15 1.56
C ARG A 117 -3.56 2.00 1.25
N HIS A 118 -3.78 1.33 0.11
CA HIS A 118 -2.86 0.30 -0.40
C HIS A 118 -1.68 0.87 -1.20
N SER A 119 -1.70 2.17 -1.54
CA SER A 119 -0.60 2.89 -2.20
C SER A 119 -0.26 4.18 -1.45
N LYS A 120 0.93 4.75 -1.69
CA LYS A 120 1.36 6.02 -1.09
C LYS A 120 0.70 7.22 -1.82
N SER A 121 -0.62 7.29 -1.78
CA SER A 121 -1.40 8.23 -2.61
C SER A 121 -1.72 9.58 -1.94
N ILE A 122 -1.60 9.68 -0.62
CA ILE A 122 -1.86 10.92 0.11
C ILE A 122 -0.53 11.67 0.25
N ASP A 123 -0.48 12.86 -0.33
CA ASP A 123 0.54 13.87 -0.09
C ASP A 123 -0.02 14.88 0.93
N PRO A 124 0.42 14.85 2.20
CA PRO A 124 -0.10 15.75 3.22
C PRO A 124 0.16 17.24 2.98
N SER A 125 1.05 17.60 2.04
CA SER A 125 1.24 19.00 1.63
C SER A 125 0.10 19.53 0.76
N LYS A 126 -0.67 18.62 0.12
CA LYS A 126 -1.75 18.94 -0.83
C LYS A 126 -3.13 18.53 -0.33
N VAL A 127 -3.19 17.53 0.55
CA VAL A 127 -4.44 16.91 1.00
C VAL A 127 -4.62 17.11 2.49
N CYS A 128 -5.79 17.61 2.87
CA CYS A 128 -6.21 17.76 4.27
C CYS A 128 -7.33 16.77 4.64
N CYS A 129 -7.65 16.70 5.93
CA CYS A 129 -8.78 15.91 6.42
C CYS A 129 -10.10 16.43 5.84
N GLY A 130 -10.88 15.55 5.19
CA GLY A 130 -12.18 15.95 4.63
C GLY A 130 -13.25 16.34 5.67
N ALA A 131 -13.05 16.00 6.96
CA ALA A 131 -14.02 16.31 8.02
C ALA A 131 -13.74 17.64 8.72
N CYS A 132 -12.49 17.90 9.10
CA CYS A 132 -12.10 19.10 9.88
C CYS A 132 -11.11 20.02 9.14
N ARG A 133 -10.69 19.66 7.93
CA ARG A 133 -9.62 20.35 7.16
C ARG A 133 -8.24 20.37 7.83
N GLY A 134 -8.06 19.64 8.93
CA GLY A 134 -6.79 19.48 9.63
C GLY A 134 -5.72 18.78 8.81
N LYS A 135 -4.45 18.96 9.20
CA LYS A 135 -3.31 18.31 8.53
C LYS A 135 -3.30 16.80 8.79
N LEU A 136 -2.71 16.06 7.85
CA LEU A 136 -2.55 14.62 7.94
C LEU A 136 -1.08 14.28 8.19
N ILE A 137 -0.81 13.29 9.03
CA ILE A 137 0.53 12.73 9.23
C ILE A 137 0.54 11.26 8.88
N GLN A 138 1.53 10.79 8.11
CA GLN A 138 1.66 9.38 7.78
C GLN A 138 2.06 8.59 9.05
N VAL A 139 1.27 7.60 9.42
CA VAL A 139 1.52 6.71 10.58
C VAL A 139 2.03 5.33 10.15
N LYS A 140 1.65 4.85 8.96
CA LYS A 140 2.14 3.59 8.37
C LYS A 140 2.65 3.80 6.93
N PRO A 141 3.81 3.21 6.56
CA PRO A 141 4.89 2.86 7.49
C PRO A 141 5.33 4.11 8.27
N LYS A 142 5.85 3.94 9.49
CA LYS A 142 6.40 5.07 10.27
C LYS A 142 7.42 5.80 9.39
N PRO A 143 7.24 7.11 9.14
CA PRO A 143 8.23 7.88 8.41
C PRO A 143 9.57 7.71 9.13
N ARG A 144 10.64 7.40 8.38
CA ARG A 144 11.98 7.55 8.93
C ARG A 144 12.12 9.02 9.28
N LEU A 145 12.15 9.34 10.57
CA LEU A 145 12.59 10.63 11.05
C LEU A 145 14.00 10.84 10.50
N HIS A 146 14.12 11.60 9.41
CA HIS A 146 15.31 12.41 9.27
C HIS A 146 15.19 13.43 10.40
N THR A 147 15.91 13.19 11.48
CA THR A 147 16.12 14.14 12.57
C THR A 147 16.69 15.42 11.97
N THR A 148 15.82 16.33 11.56
CA THR A 148 16.14 17.75 11.53
C THR A 148 15.71 18.30 12.87
N SER A 149 16.55 18.04 13.87
CA SER A 149 16.61 18.84 15.08
C SER A 149 16.94 20.27 14.63
N LEU A 150 16.08 21.19 15.00
CA LEU A 150 16.25 22.62 14.79
C LEU A 150 17.47 23.07 15.59
N GLU A 151 18.56 23.39 14.88
CA GLU A 151 19.52 24.47 15.14
C GLU A 151 20.64 24.34 14.08
N THR A 152 20.34 24.75 12.84
CA THR A 152 21.33 25.20 11.84
C THR A 152 20.57 25.92 10.71
N PRO A 153 21.12 27.03 10.17
CA PRO A 153 20.36 27.92 9.29
C PRO A 153 20.19 27.34 7.89
N ALA A 154 19.03 27.64 7.30
CA ALA A 154 18.70 27.55 5.86
C ALA A 154 18.89 26.17 5.20
N ARG A 155 17.78 25.41 5.09
CA ARG A 155 17.71 24.19 4.28
C ARG A 155 17.60 24.55 2.80
N SER A 156 18.77 24.67 2.16
CA SER A 156 18.93 24.54 0.71
C SER A 156 18.54 23.14 0.25
N THR A 157 18.21 23.02 -1.03
CA THR A 157 17.85 21.78 -1.73
C THR A 157 19.02 20.80 -1.78
N ASP A 158 19.35 20.13 -0.67
CA ASP A 158 20.43 19.14 -0.67
C ASP A 158 20.11 17.95 0.25
N GLY A 159 19.48 16.95 -0.35
CA GLY A 159 19.06 15.71 0.31
C GLY A 159 19.47 14.47 -0.49
N LEU A 160 20.51 14.57 -1.31
CA LEU A 160 21.16 13.39 -1.87
C LEU A 160 22.24 12.92 -0.89
N SER A 161 22.17 11.65 -0.48
CA SER A 161 23.26 10.98 0.24
C SER A 161 24.60 11.31 -0.44
N LYS A 162 25.70 11.52 0.30
CA LYS A 162 27.03 11.81 -0.26
C LYS A 162 27.40 10.87 -1.42
N TYR A 163 26.96 9.62 -1.34
CA TYR A 163 27.11 8.64 -2.42
C TYR A 163 26.32 8.97 -3.69
N LYS A 164 25.10 9.49 -3.58
CA LYS A 164 24.28 9.91 -4.73
C LYS A 164 24.84 11.16 -5.43
N ILE A 165 25.42 12.09 -4.67
CA ILE A 165 26.15 13.24 -5.24
C ILE A 165 27.37 12.73 -6.00
N PHE A 166 28.19 11.89 -5.34
CA PHE A 166 29.35 11.26 -5.97
C PHE A 166 28.98 10.48 -7.24
N LEU A 167 27.86 9.73 -7.20
CA LEU A 167 27.38 8.97 -8.36
C LEU A 167 26.97 9.87 -9.52
N ARG A 168 26.25 10.96 -9.25
CA ARG A 168 25.88 11.94 -10.27
C ARG A 168 27.12 12.55 -10.91
N ASP A 169 28.06 13.01 -10.09
CA ASP A 169 29.22 13.78 -10.54
C ASP A 169 30.25 12.92 -11.30
N ASN A 170 30.27 11.60 -11.07
CA ASN A 170 31.21 10.67 -11.71
C ASN A 170 30.59 9.84 -12.85
N MET A 171 29.27 9.87 -13.06
CA MET A 171 28.59 9.01 -14.04
C MET A 171 29.08 9.25 -15.48
N ASP A 172 29.18 10.50 -15.90
CA ASP A 172 29.54 10.84 -17.27
C ASP A 172 30.99 10.46 -17.59
N SER A 173 31.90 10.68 -16.64
CA SER A 173 33.30 10.27 -16.76
C SER A 173 33.44 8.75 -16.86
N VAL A 174 32.78 7.99 -15.96
CA VAL A 174 32.85 6.53 -15.97
C VAL A 174 32.22 5.94 -17.22
N LYS A 175 31.14 6.54 -17.74
CA LYS A 175 30.50 6.15 -19.00
C LYS A 175 31.40 6.42 -20.21
N ALA A 176 32.14 7.53 -20.21
CA ALA A 176 33.10 7.84 -21.28
C ALA A 176 34.29 6.88 -21.29
N SER A 177 34.79 6.47 -20.12
CA SER A 177 35.89 5.50 -20.01
C SER A 177 35.47 4.04 -20.22
N HIS A 178 34.16 3.74 -20.16
CA HIS A 178 33.62 2.38 -20.33
C HIS A 178 32.44 2.36 -21.32
N PRO A 179 32.66 2.70 -22.59
CA PRO A 179 31.61 2.72 -23.59
C PRO A 179 31.02 1.31 -23.78
N GLY A 180 29.68 1.22 -23.83
CA GLY A 180 28.96 -0.03 -24.07
C GLY A 180 28.55 -0.81 -22.81
N LEU A 181 29.02 -0.44 -21.61
CA LEU A 181 28.55 -1.06 -20.38
C LEU A 181 27.12 -0.66 -20.02
N LYS A 182 26.39 -1.59 -19.41
CA LYS A 182 25.04 -1.36 -18.90
C LYS A 182 25.10 -0.52 -17.62
N TYR A 183 24.04 0.26 -17.38
CA TYR A 183 23.92 1.17 -16.22
C TYR A 183 24.24 0.49 -14.88
N ALA A 184 23.77 -0.74 -14.67
CA ALA A 184 24.02 -1.49 -13.44
C ALA A 184 25.51 -1.76 -13.18
N ASP A 185 26.30 -1.97 -14.23
CA ASP A 185 27.74 -2.25 -14.11
C ASP A 185 28.55 -0.94 -13.94
N LEU A 186 28.12 0.15 -14.57
CA LEU A 186 28.66 1.49 -14.33
C LEU A 186 28.48 1.93 -12.86
N VAL A 187 27.31 1.68 -12.26
CA VAL A 187 27.03 2.00 -10.85
C VAL A 187 27.91 1.21 -9.88
N LYS A 188 28.25 -0.06 -10.21
CA LYS A 188 29.19 -0.87 -9.40
C LYS A 188 30.61 -0.30 -9.43
N ILE A 189 31.08 0.14 -10.59
CA ILE A 189 32.39 0.78 -10.75
C ILE A 189 32.46 2.05 -9.89
N ILE A 190 31.44 2.90 -9.96
CA ILE A 190 31.35 4.12 -9.15
C ILE A 190 31.27 3.81 -7.65
N ALA A 191 30.57 2.73 -7.25
CA ALA A 191 30.53 2.29 -5.86
C ALA A 191 31.91 1.88 -5.33
N ALA A 192 32.69 1.15 -6.13
CA ALA A 192 34.05 0.76 -5.78
C ALA A 192 34.98 1.98 -5.66
N GLN A 193 34.89 2.94 -6.59
CA GLN A 193 35.63 4.20 -6.54
C GLN A 193 35.28 5.04 -5.30
N TYR A 194 34.00 5.05 -4.90
CA TYR A 194 33.55 5.74 -3.69
C TYR A 194 34.05 5.08 -2.39
N GLN A 195 34.21 3.75 -2.37
CA GLN A 195 34.80 3.05 -1.23
C GLN A 195 36.31 3.29 -1.13
N ALA A 196 37.02 3.27 -2.27
CA ALA A 196 38.44 3.59 -2.31
C ALA A 196 38.73 5.02 -1.86
N SER A 197 37.95 6.01 -2.31
CA SER A 197 38.14 7.42 -1.90
C SER A 197 37.91 7.66 -0.41
N LYS A 198 37.07 6.84 0.23
CA LYS A 198 36.91 6.84 1.69
C LYS A 198 38.16 6.34 2.42
N GLN A 199 38.75 5.24 1.95
CA GLN A 199 39.98 4.67 2.55
C GLN A 199 41.16 5.63 2.39
N THR A 200 41.32 6.29 1.24
CA THR A 200 42.37 7.29 1.02
C THR A 200 42.20 8.51 1.94
N SER A 201 40.96 8.94 2.21
CA SER A 201 40.67 10.05 3.13
C SER A 201 40.92 9.72 4.61
N GLU A 202 41.00 8.43 4.95
CA GLU A 202 41.28 7.92 6.30
C GLU A 202 42.79 7.76 6.54
N THR A 203 43.57 7.35 5.53
CA THR A 203 45.04 7.19 5.62
C THR A 203 45.79 8.52 5.74
N LEU A 204 45.24 9.63 5.22
CA LEU A 204 45.81 10.98 5.31
C LEU A 204 45.64 11.66 6.69
N LYS A 205 45.12 10.96 7.71
CA LYS A 205 44.87 11.50 9.06
C LYS A 205 45.80 11.00 10.17
N LEU A 206 46.88 10.26 9.89
CA LEU A 206 47.90 9.99 10.91
C LEU A 206 48.92 11.16 11.00
N PRO A 207 49.21 11.70 12.20
CA PRO A 207 50.26 12.70 12.37
C PRO A 207 51.64 12.04 12.34
N ASP A 208 52.53 12.64 11.54
CA ASP A 208 53.98 12.45 11.56
C ASP A 208 54.59 13.42 12.57
N ILE A 209 54.96 12.97 13.80
CA ILE A 209 56.02 13.61 14.62
C ILE A 209 56.66 12.60 15.62
N ALA A 210 57.90 12.22 15.30
CA ALA A 210 59.15 12.08 16.10
C ALA A 210 59.31 11.20 17.37
N ALA A 211 60.43 10.46 17.38
CA ALA A 211 61.40 10.34 18.49
C ALA A 211 62.68 9.64 17.96
N LEU A 212 63.93 9.95 18.31
CA LEU A 212 64.57 11.04 19.04
C LEU A 212 66.08 10.89 18.71
N SER A 213 66.76 12.01 18.43
CA SER A 213 68.21 12.12 18.57
C SER A 213 68.56 12.07 20.06
N LEU A 214 69.49 11.20 20.45
CA LEU A 214 70.23 11.32 21.70
C LEU A 214 71.71 11.11 21.40
N SER A 215 72.43 12.21 21.59
CA SER A 215 73.86 12.35 21.88
C SER A 215 74.41 11.32 22.83
#